data_AF-A0A848WCY3-F1
#
_entry.id   AF-A0A848WCY3-F1
#
_cell.length_a   1.000
_cell.length_b   1.000
_cell.length_c   1.000
_cell.angle_alpha   90.00
_cell.angle_beta   90.00
_cell.angle_gamma   90.00
#
_symmetry.space_group_name_H-M   'P 1'
#
loop_
_entity.id
_entity.type
_entity.pdbx_description
1 polymer ?
#
loop_
_entity_poly.entity_id
_entity_poly.type
_entity_poly.pdbx_seq_one_letter_code
_entity_poly.pdbx_strand_id
1 'polypeptide(L)'
;MTIFGAELSPAEFGMWATFAVILAALVLYAAERVALELTSLGILCALLLLFHFNPIEVDGKNLLGPESLLAGFANPALLTVVALLVMGAGLARTGVLEAGAGLLFRYGRGHAAIAPAIAFVAVLAISGFLNNTPVVVIFIPIMQA
;
A
#
# COMPACT_ATOMS: atom_id res chain seq x y z
N MET A 1 2.48 -1.22 -37.12
CA MET A 1 2.13 0.21 -37.14
C MET A 1 3.43 0.99 -37.01
N THR A 2 3.92 1.56 -38.11
CA THR A 2 5.28 2.09 -38.25
C THR A 2 5.37 3.55 -37.79
N ILE A 3 6.24 3.82 -36.82
CA ILE A 3 6.81 5.16 -36.60
C ILE A 3 8.34 4.97 -36.68
N PHE A 4 9.02 5.72 -37.55
CA PHE A 4 10.47 5.69 -37.79
C PHE A 4 11.09 4.49 -38.55
N GLY A 5 10.34 3.81 -39.42
CA GLY A 5 10.94 2.90 -40.41
C GLY A 5 11.55 1.59 -39.87
N ALA A 6 11.33 1.27 -38.59
CA ALA A 6 11.62 -0.04 -38.01
C ALA A 6 10.31 -0.80 -37.77
N GLU A 7 10.26 -2.08 -38.14
CA GLU A 7 9.17 -2.97 -37.73
C GLU A 7 9.29 -3.20 -36.22
N LEU A 8 8.41 -2.59 -35.43
CA LEU A 8 8.40 -2.81 -33.98
C LEU A 8 8.07 -4.27 -33.70
N SER A 9 8.96 -4.97 -33.01
CA SER A 9 8.65 -6.30 -32.51
C SER A 9 7.48 -6.23 -31.51
N PRO A 10 6.67 -7.29 -31.36
CA PRO A 10 5.60 -7.35 -30.35
C PRO A 10 6.09 -7.00 -28.93
N ALA A 11 7.35 -7.34 -28.62
CA ALA A 11 8.00 -7.02 -27.35
C ALA A 11 8.34 -5.53 -27.20
N GLU A 12 8.87 -4.89 -28.25
CA GLU A 12 9.17 -3.44 -28.23
C GLU A 12 7.89 -2.62 -28.06
N PHE A 13 6.82 -2.98 -28.76
CA PHE A 13 5.52 -2.35 -28.57
C PHE A 13 4.99 -2.57 -27.15
N GLY A 14 5.07 -3.80 -26.62
CA GLY A 14 4.66 -4.11 -25.25
C GLY A 14 5.41 -3.28 -24.21
N MET A 15 6.72 -3.06 -24.39
CA MET A 15 7.54 -2.22 -23.52
C MET A 15 7.08 -0.75 -23.52
N TRP A 16 6.94 -0.14 -24.70
CA TRP A 16 6.49 1.26 -24.81
C TRP A 16 5.08 1.44 -24.27
N ALA A 17 4.16 0.51 -24.55
CA ALA A 17 2.81 0.53 -24.02
C ALA A 17 2.80 0.41 -22.49
N THR A 18 3.65 -0.45 -21.92
CA THR A 18 3.78 -0.58 -20.46
C THR A 18 4.29 0.71 -19.83
N PHE A 19 5.29 1.38 -20.42
CA PHE A 19 5.75 2.69 -19.94
C PHE A 19 4.66 3.76 -19.99
N ALA A 20 3.86 3.77 -21.06
CA ALA A 20 2.70 4.67 -21.15
C ALA A 20 1.68 4.40 -20.04
N VAL A 21 1.40 3.12 -19.74
CA VAL A 21 0.52 2.73 -18.63
C VAL A 21 1.10 3.14 -17.27
N ILE A 22 2.41 2.98 -17.04
CA ILE A 22 3.09 3.41 -15.81
C ILE A 22 2.98 4.93 -15.65
N LEU A 23 3.20 5.70 -16.72
CA LEU A 23 3.08 7.15 -16.68
C LEU A 23 1.63 7.57 -16.38
N ALA A 24 0.66 6.94 -17.04
CA ALA A 24 -0.75 7.18 -16.78
C ALA A 24 -1.12 6.84 -15.32
N ALA A 25 -0.62 5.73 -14.78
CA ALA A 25 -0.80 5.35 -13.40
C ALA A 25 -0.27 6.41 -12.42
N LEU A 26 0.94 6.91 -12.66
CA LEU A 26 1.56 7.93 -11.84
C LEU A 26 0.77 9.24 -11.86
N VAL A 27 0.30 9.67 -13.03
CA VAL A 27 -0.55 10.87 -13.18
C VAL A 27 -1.89 10.67 -12.47
N LEU A 28 -2.55 9.51 -12.63
CA LEU A 28 -3.83 9.23 -11.99
C LEU A 28 -3.71 9.19 -10.46
N TYR A 29 -2.64 8.58 -9.93
CA TYR A 29 -2.37 8.57 -8.50
C TYR A 29 -2.07 9.97 -7.97
N ALA A 30 -1.24 10.75 -8.66
CA ALA A 30 -0.91 12.11 -8.23
C ALA A 30 -2.09 13.08 -8.33
N ALA A 31 -3.01 12.85 -9.27
CA ALA A 31 -4.18 13.70 -9.45
C ALA A 31 -5.24 13.50 -8.35
N GLU A 32 -5.22 12.37 -7.64
CA GLU A 32 -6.18 11.99 -6.57
C GLU A 32 -7.66 12.17 -6.94
N ARG A 33 -7.99 12.25 -8.24
CA ARG A 33 -9.36 12.51 -8.72
C ARG A 33 -10.27 11.29 -8.64
N VAL A 34 -9.68 10.10 -8.64
CA VAL A 34 -10.36 8.81 -8.62
C VAL A 34 -9.84 8.03 -7.43
N ALA A 35 -10.71 7.24 -6.78
CA ALA A 35 -10.32 6.38 -5.68
C ALA A 35 -9.13 5.49 -6.07
N LEU A 36 -8.17 5.31 -5.15
CA LEU A 36 -6.93 4.59 -5.40
C LEU A 36 -7.20 3.13 -5.79
N GLU A 37 -8.25 2.55 -5.24
CA GLU A 37 -8.72 1.19 -5.51
C GLU A 37 -9.20 1.06 -6.96
N LEU A 38 -10.00 2.01 -7.45
CA LEU A 38 -10.43 2.02 -8.85
C LEU A 38 -9.26 2.26 -9.81
N THR A 39 -8.34 3.15 -9.44
CA THR A 39 -7.15 3.44 -10.25
C THR A 39 -6.28 2.19 -10.39
N SER A 40 -5.95 1.53 -9.28
CA SER A 40 -5.14 0.30 -9.26
C SER A 40 -5.80 -0.84 -10.04
N LEU A 41 -7.09 -1.11 -9.83
CA LEU A 41 -7.85 -2.09 -10.60
C LEU A 41 -7.90 -1.75 -12.09
N GLY A 42 -8.13 -0.48 -12.42
CA GLY A 42 -8.17 -0.02 -13.81
C GLY A 42 -6.84 -0.23 -14.55
N ILE A 43 -5.72 0.11 -13.90
CA ILE A 43 -4.38 -0.13 -14.44
C ILE A 43 -4.13 -1.63 -14.63
N LEU A 44 -4.48 -2.46 -13.65
CA LEU A 44 -4.35 -3.90 -13.75
C LEU A 44 -5.18 -4.48 -14.91
N CYS A 45 -6.44 -4.06 -15.04
CA CYS A 45 -7.29 -4.44 -16.17
C CYS A 45 -6.69 -4.00 -17.51
N ALA A 46 -6.13 -2.79 -17.59
CA ALA A 46 -5.47 -2.31 -18.80
C ALA A 46 -4.26 -3.18 -19.17
N LEU A 47 -3.43 -3.57 -18.20
CA LEU A 47 -2.29 -4.46 -18.42
C LEU A 47 -2.74 -5.87 -18.85
N LEU A 48 -3.77 -6.42 -18.21
CA LEU A 48 -4.35 -7.72 -18.58
C LEU A 48 -4.86 -7.71 -20.03
N LEU A 49 -5.58 -6.67 -20.43
CA LEU A 49 -6.06 -6.53 -21.81
C LEU A 49 -4.89 -6.34 -22.79
N LEU A 50 -3.90 -5.52 -22.44
CA LEU A 50 -2.74 -5.27 -23.28
C LEU A 50 -1.98 -6.56 -23.62
N PHE A 51 -1.67 -7.38 -22.60
CA PHE A 51 -0.93 -8.64 -22.81
C PHE A 51 -1.82 -9.82 -23.21
N HIS A 52 -3.14 -9.69 -23.15
CA HIS A 52 -4.07 -10.62 -23.78
C HIS A 52 -4.11 -10.44 -25.30
N PHE A 53 -4.17 -9.20 -25.78
CA PHE A 53 -4.17 -8.88 -27.22
C PHE A 53 -2.78 -8.89 -27.85
N ASN A 54 -1.73 -8.59 -27.09
CA ASN A 54 -0.33 -8.64 -27.51
C ASN A 54 0.47 -9.57 -26.60
N PRO A 55 0.28 -10.90 -26.72
CA PRO A 55 0.98 -11.87 -25.88
C PRO A 55 2.48 -11.85 -26.16
N ILE A 56 3.29 -11.86 -25.10
CA ILE A 56 4.74 -12.01 -25.19
C ILE A 56 5.07 -13.46 -24.90
N GLU A 57 5.20 -14.23 -25.98
CA GLU A 57 5.46 -15.67 -25.91
C GLU A 57 6.96 -15.94 -25.86
N VAL A 58 7.37 -16.71 -24.85
CA VAL A 58 8.68 -17.36 -24.79
C VAL A 58 8.43 -18.84 -24.50
N ASP A 59 8.99 -19.72 -25.33
CA ASP A 59 8.78 -21.18 -25.26
C ASP A 59 7.30 -21.61 -25.29
N GLY A 60 6.46 -20.91 -26.06
CA GLY A 60 5.04 -21.22 -26.24
C GLY A 60 4.15 -20.86 -25.03
N LYS A 61 4.68 -20.12 -24.06
CA LYS A 61 3.92 -19.59 -22.92
C LYS A 61 3.95 -18.07 -22.92
N ASN A 62 2.80 -17.43 -22.72
CA ASN A 62 2.73 -16.00 -22.50
C ASN A 62 3.33 -15.67 -21.12
N LEU A 63 4.51 -15.05 -21.10
CA LEU A 63 5.20 -14.69 -19.86
C LEU A 63 4.38 -13.72 -19.01
N LEU A 64 3.60 -12.85 -19.66
CA LEU A 64 2.80 -11.80 -19.04
C LEU A 64 1.30 -12.10 -19.15
N GLY A 65 0.94 -13.38 -19.02
CA GLY A 65 -0.45 -13.82 -18.94
C GLY A 65 -1.14 -13.43 -17.62
N PRO A 66 -2.44 -13.73 -17.49
CA PRO A 66 -3.22 -13.40 -16.29
C PRO A 66 -2.65 -13.97 -15.01
N GLU A 67 -2.13 -15.21 -15.04
CA GLU A 67 -1.52 -15.84 -13.86
C GLU A 67 -0.32 -15.05 -13.35
N SER A 68 0.58 -14.64 -14.24
CA SER A 68 1.76 -13.84 -13.89
C SER A 68 1.39 -12.45 -13.36
N LEU A 69 0.44 -11.78 -14.00
CA LEU A 69 0.00 -10.43 -13.60
C LEU A 69 -0.80 -10.43 -12.29
N LEU A 70 -1.58 -11.49 -12.04
CA LEU A 70 -2.35 -11.66 -10.80
C LEU A 70 -1.54 -12.32 -9.67
N ALA A 71 -0.36 -12.89 -9.95
CA ALA A 71 0.51 -13.46 -8.92
C ALA A 71 0.90 -12.43 -7.85
N GLY A 72 0.88 -11.13 -8.18
CA GLY A 72 1.07 -10.04 -7.23
C GLY A 72 0.09 -10.06 -6.05
N PHE A 73 -1.14 -10.56 -6.22
CA PHE A 73 -2.11 -10.70 -5.12
C PHE A 73 -1.67 -11.74 -4.07
N ALA A 74 -0.87 -12.73 -4.48
CA ALA A 74 -0.29 -13.73 -3.59
C ALA A 74 1.06 -13.28 -2.99
N ASN A 75 1.46 -12.01 -3.16
CA ASN A 75 2.71 -11.50 -2.62
C ASN A 75 2.70 -11.56 -1.07
N PRO A 76 3.68 -12.24 -0.44
CA PRO A 76 3.80 -12.29 1.01
C PRO A 76 3.76 -10.91 1.68
N ALA A 77 4.33 -9.88 1.05
CA ALA A 77 4.30 -8.51 1.56
C ALA A 77 2.87 -7.94 1.62
N LEU A 78 2.05 -8.18 0.59
CA LEU A 78 0.63 -7.78 0.58
C LEU A 78 -0.14 -8.49 1.68
N LEU A 79 0.09 -9.80 1.84
CA LEU A 79 -0.51 -10.59 2.92
C LEU A 79 -0.11 -10.07 4.30
N THR A 80 1.16 -9.70 4.51
CA THR A 80 1.63 -9.07 5.75
C THR A 80 0.91 -7.76 6.01
N VAL A 81 0.75 -6.88 5.01
CA VAL A 81 0.02 -5.61 5.18
C VAL A 81 -1.42 -5.86 5.60
N VAL A 82 -2.13 -6.79 4.94
CA VAL A 82 -3.51 -7.15 5.32
C VAL A 82 -3.56 -7.72 6.74
N ALA A 83 -2.62 -8.58 7.11
CA ALA A 83 -2.54 -9.14 8.46
C ALA A 83 -2.32 -8.05 9.53
N LEU A 84 -1.46 -7.06 9.26
CA LEU A 84 -1.25 -5.91 10.14
C LEU A 84 -2.49 -5.02 10.24
N LEU A 85 -3.24 -4.83 9.15
CA LEU A 85 -4.51 -4.09 9.17
C LEU A 85 -5.55 -4.82 10.06
N VAL A 86 -5.68 -6.14 9.92
CA VAL A 86 -6.57 -6.97 10.76
C VAL A 86 -6.14 -6.92 12.23
N MET A 87 -4.85 -7.07 12.51
CA MET A 87 -4.29 -6.97 13.86
C MET A 87 -4.57 -5.59 14.47
N GLY A 88 -4.32 -4.51 13.73
CA GLY A 88 -4.59 -3.14 14.16
C GLY A 88 -6.06 -2.91 14.48
N ALA A 89 -6.97 -3.40 13.64
CA ALA A 89 -8.41 -3.35 13.90
C ALA A 89 -8.81 -4.17 15.14
N GLY A 90 -8.20 -5.35 15.35
CA GLY A 90 -8.40 -6.18 16.53
C GLY A 90 -7.96 -5.47 17.82
N LEU A 91 -6.78 -4.85 17.82
CA LEU A 91 -6.24 -4.10 18.96
C LEU A 91 -7.07 -2.85 19.28
N ALA A 92 -7.60 -2.16 18.26
CA ALA A 92 -8.51 -1.04 18.45
C ALA A 92 -9.87 -1.47 19.03
N ARG A 93 -10.43 -2.61 18.59
CA ARG A 93 -11.73 -3.10 19.11
C ARG A 93 -11.65 -3.66 20.53
N THR A 94 -10.51 -4.19 20.95
CA THR A 94 -10.35 -4.78 22.29
C THR A 94 -10.14 -3.74 23.39
N GLY A 95 -9.97 -2.46 23.05
CA GLY A 95 -9.73 -1.40 24.03
C GLY A 95 -8.31 -1.44 24.64
N VAL A 96 -7.42 -2.28 24.11
CA VAL A 96 -6.06 -2.45 24.65
C VAL A 96 -5.24 -1.17 24.47
N LEU A 97 -5.50 -0.44 23.39
CA LEU A 97 -4.83 0.82 23.07
C LEU A 97 -5.25 1.91 24.06
N GLU A 98 -6.53 1.99 24.41
CA GLU A 98 -7.10 2.90 25.39
C GLU A 98 -6.68 2.54 26.82
N ALA A 99 -6.66 1.26 27.16
CA ALA A 99 -6.16 0.77 28.45
C ALA A 99 -4.65 1.06 28.62
N GLY A 100 -3.87 0.86 27.55
CA GLY A 100 -2.45 1.20 27.49
C GLY A 100 -2.24 2.71 27.68
N ALA A 101 -2.97 3.54 26.95
CA ALA A 101 -2.93 5.00 27.09
C ALA A 101 -3.29 5.45 28.52
N GLY A 102 -4.35 4.89 29.10
CA GLY A 102 -4.76 5.16 30.48
C GLY A 102 -3.69 4.78 31.52
N LEU A 103 -2.94 3.70 31.28
CA LEU A 103 -1.79 3.35 32.11
C LEU A 103 -0.69 4.42 32.02
N LEU A 104 -0.35 4.86 30.80
CA LEU A 104 0.67 5.90 30.58
C LEU A 104 0.30 7.22 31.26
N PHE A 105 -0.97 7.65 31.16
CA PHE A 105 -1.47 8.84 31.84
C PHE A 105 -1.45 8.72 33.38
N ARG A 106 -1.72 7.53 33.93
CA ARG A 106 -1.63 7.30 35.38
C ARG A 106 -0.19 7.42 35.88
N TYR A 107 0.79 6.97 35.11
CA TYR A 107 2.21 7.09 35.45
C TYR A 107 2.81 8.48 35.18
N GLY A 108 2.26 9.24 34.22
CA GLY A 108 2.68 10.61 33.90
C GLY A 108 2.08 11.72 34.78
N ARG A 109 1.25 11.37 35.78
CA ARG A 109 0.53 12.35 36.59
C ARG A 109 1.49 13.29 37.34
N GLY A 110 1.44 14.59 37.02
CA GLY A 110 2.13 15.66 37.77
C GLY A 110 3.21 16.46 37.02
N HIS A 111 3.64 16.03 35.82
CA HIS A 111 4.70 16.73 35.09
C HIS A 111 4.41 16.80 33.57
N ALA A 112 4.13 18.00 33.07
CA ALA A 112 3.79 18.30 31.67
C ALA A 112 4.84 17.81 30.63
N ALA A 113 6.09 17.60 31.05
CA ALA A 113 7.16 17.10 30.17
C ALA A 113 7.30 15.56 30.17
N ILE A 114 6.82 14.86 31.20
CA ILE A 114 7.08 13.41 31.38
C ILE A 114 6.01 12.58 30.67
N ALA A 115 4.75 13.04 30.68
CA ALA A 115 3.65 12.38 29.96
C ALA A 115 3.91 12.20 28.44
N PRO A 116 4.32 13.22 27.68
CA PRO A 116 4.65 13.05 26.27
C PRO A 116 5.91 12.19 26.05
N ALA A 117 6.91 12.24 26.92
CA ALA A 117 8.10 11.39 26.82
C ALA A 117 7.76 9.90 26.97
N ILE A 118 6.92 9.55 27.95
CA ILE A 118 6.43 8.18 28.17
C ILE A 118 5.58 7.72 26.98
N ALA A 119 4.73 8.60 26.44
CA ALA A 119 3.93 8.31 25.25
C ALA A 119 4.81 8.04 24.02
N PHE A 120 5.85 8.85 23.79
CA PHE A 120 6.80 8.65 22.69
C PHE A 120 7.53 7.30 22.78
N VAL A 121 7.97 6.88 23.98
CA VAL A 121 8.63 5.58 24.18
C VAL A 121 7.66 4.42 23.94
N ALA A 122 6.42 4.52 24.42
CA ALA A 122 5.40 3.51 24.18
C ALA A 122 5.05 3.40 22.69
N VAL A 123 4.92 4.53 22.00
CA VAL A 123 4.71 4.58 20.55
C VAL A 123 5.89 3.98 19.80
N LEU A 124 7.14 4.31 20.15
CA LEU A 124 8.32 3.71 19.52
C LEU A 124 8.34 2.18 19.66
N ALA A 125 7.95 1.65 20.83
CA ALA A 125 7.88 0.22 21.07
C ALA A 125 6.74 -0.46 20.25
N ILE A 126 5.61 0.23 20.08
CA ILE A 126 4.41 -0.33 19.46
C ILE A 126 4.37 -0.10 17.93
N SER A 127 5.00 0.97 17.43
CA SER A 127 5.01 1.39 16.02
C SER A 127 5.65 0.36 15.08
N GLY A 128 6.45 -0.58 15.59
CA GLY A 128 6.97 -1.69 14.79
C GLY A 128 5.94 -2.79 14.52
N PHE A 129 4.86 -2.85 15.31
CA PHE A 129 3.82 -3.88 15.24
C PHE A 129 2.49 -3.32 14.73
N LEU A 130 2.24 -2.02 14.96
CA LEU A 130 1.05 -1.33 14.49
C LEU A 130 1.36 -0.46 13.28
N ASN A 131 0.42 -0.41 12.35
CA ASN A 131 0.44 0.59 11.27
C ASN A 131 0.37 2.01 11.90
N ASN A 132 0.85 3.04 11.20
CA ASN A 132 0.99 4.39 11.72
C ASN A 132 -0.36 5.05 12.12
N THR A 133 -1.49 4.57 11.59
CA THR A 133 -2.83 5.14 11.81
C THR A 133 -3.34 5.04 13.27
N PRO A 134 -3.42 3.85 13.91
CA PRO A 134 -3.85 3.74 15.32
C PRO A 134 -2.89 4.41 16.31
N VAL A 135 -1.60 4.48 15.99
CA VAL A 135 -0.60 5.19 16.81
C VAL A 135 -0.95 6.67 16.94
N VAL A 136 -1.30 7.32 15.83
CA VAL A 136 -1.70 8.74 15.82
C VAL A 136 -2.96 8.97 16.67
N VAL A 137 -3.94 8.05 16.62
CA VAL A 137 -5.20 8.18 17.39
C VAL A 137 -4.95 8.22 18.90
N ILE A 138 -3.98 7.46 19.39
CA ILE A 138 -3.58 7.46 20.81
C ILE A 138 -2.87 8.78 21.17
N PHE A 139 -2.13 9.36 20.23
CA PHE A 139 -1.30 10.54 20.45
C PHE A 139 -2.09 11.86 20.49
N ILE A 140 -3.16 11.98 19.71
CA ILE A 140 -4.01 13.19 19.66
C ILE A 140 -4.49 13.63 21.06
N PRO A 141 -5.13 12.77 21.88
CA PRO A 141 -5.59 13.19 23.21
C PRO A 141 -4.45 13.46 24.20
N ILE A 142 -3.26 12.86 24.03
CA ILE A 142 -2.09 13.10 24.88
C ILE A 142 -1.50 14.50 24.63
N MET A 143 -1.49 14.95 23.37
CA MET A 143 -0.96 16.26 23.00
C MET A 143 -1.93 17.42 23.29
N GLN A 144 -3.22 17.12 23.43
CA GLN A 144 -4.27 18.11 23.72
C GLN A 144 -4.51 18.31 25.23
N ALA A 145 -3.91 17.48 26.08
CA ALA A 145 -3.98 17.56 27.55
C ALA A 145 -2.83 18.40 28.13
#